data_AF-A0A7K2KSE9-F1
#
_entry.id   AF-A0A7K2KSE9-F1
#
_cell.length_a   1.000
_cell.length_b   1.000
_cell.length_c   1.000
_cell.angle_alpha   90.00
_cell.angle_beta   90.00
_cell.angle_gamma   90.00
#
_symmetry.space_group_name_H-M   'P 1'
#
loop_
_entity.id
_entity.type
_entity.pdbx_description
1 polymer ?
#
loop_
_entity_poly.entity_id
_entity_poly.type
_entity_poly.pdbx_seq_one_letter_code
_entity_poly.pdbx_strand_id
1 'polypeptide(L)'
;FEAVASALAGLPYRPGPPAPLPSVAGVVGLVVPELIDRLPRPPVSAADPEVRRGLLPRAVRTLLASLGDVVLVLEDVHHADPATLGLLGHLTHAMPPGLRLVVTEDAAPGLPVLGVRAAGGARCEEVRIRPWTAAETEEFVRRWAARRCSVRADGL
;
A
#
# COMPACT_ATOMS: atom_id res chain seq x y z
N PHE A 1 7.64 13.92 -5.19
CA PHE A 1 7.83 13.02 -4.03
C PHE A 1 7.68 13.73 -2.69
N GLU A 2 8.39 14.82 -2.42
CA GLU A 2 8.31 15.52 -1.11
C GLU A 2 6.88 16.02 -0.78
N ALA A 3 6.13 16.51 -1.76
CA ALA A 3 4.74 16.95 -1.56
C ALA A 3 3.78 15.82 -1.17
N VAL A 4 3.97 14.62 -1.74
CA VAL A 4 3.15 13.44 -1.43
C VAL A 4 3.54 12.91 -0.06
N ALA A 5 4.83 12.76 0.22
CA ALA A 5 5.32 12.35 1.54
C ALA A 5 4.90 13.34 2.64
N SER A 6 4.94 14.64 2.37
CA SER A 6 4.50 15.68 3.31
C SER A 6 2.98 15.70 3.48
N ALA A 7 2.20 15.46 2.41
CA ALA A 7 0.76 15.29 2.50
C ALA A 7 0.37 14.03 3.29
N LEU A 8 1.08 12.92 3.09
CA LEU A 8 0.90 11.68 3.85
C LEU A 8 1.32 11.84 5.31
N ALA A 9 2.41 12.54 5.60
CA ALA A 9 2.88 12.83 6.95
C ALA A 9 1.96 13.81 7.70
N GLY A 10 1.24 14.66 6.97
CA GLY A 10 0.21 15.56 7.51
C GLY A 10 -1.13 14.87 7.76
N LEU A 11 -1.32 13.62 7.30
CA LEU A 11 -2.50 12.85 7.68
C LEU A 11 -2.40 12.54 9.18
N PRO A 12 -3.49 12.67 9.94
CA PRO A 12 -3.51 12.30 11.35
C PRO A 12 -3.43 10.77 11.48
N TYR A 13 -2.24 10.19 11.28
CA TYR A 13 -1.98 8.80 11.61
C TYR A 13 -1.89 8.68 13.13
N ARG A 14 -3.04 8.40 13.73
CA ARG A 14 -3.11 7.87 15.09
C ARG A 14 -3.61 6.45 14.94
N PRO A 15 -2.75 5.42 15.06
CA PRO A 15 -3.24 4.06 15.11
C PRO A 15 -4.26 4.01 16.25
N GLY A 16 -5.52 3.68 15.91
CA GLY A 16 -6.52 3.43 16.93
C GLY A 16 -6.07 2.27 17.83
N PRO A 17 -6.60 2.14 19.05
CA PRO A 17 -6.36 0.93 19.83
C PRO A 17 -6.80 -0.26 18.97
N PRO A 18 -5.96 -1.30 18.80
CA PRO A 18 -6.30 -2.41 17.93
C PRO A 18 -7.58 -3.06 18.45
N ALA A 19 -8.63 -3.06 17.63
CA ALA A 19 -9.76 -3.94 17.87
C ALA A 19 -9.22 -5.38 17.92
N PRO A 20 -9.76 -6.27 18.77
CA PRO A 20 -9.30 -7.64 18.85
C PRO A 20 -9.29 -8.28 17.45
N LEU A 21 -8.11 -8.68 16.98
CA LEU A 21 -7.96 -9.24 15.64
C LEU A 21 -8.65 -10.62 15.59
N PRO A 22 -9.56 -10.84 14.62
CA PRO A 22 -10.13 -12.16 14.41
C PRO A 22 -9.04 -13.18 14.03
N SER A 23 -9.24 -14.46 14.37
CA SER A 23 -8.27 -15.55 14.09
C SER A 23 -7.83 -15.62 12.63
N VAL A 24 -8.71 -15.27 11.69
CA VAL A 24 -8.39 -15.24 10.25
C VAL A 24 -7.20 -14.31 9.93
N ALA A 25 -6.97 -13.24 10.70
CA ALA A 25 -5.80 -12.37 10.52
C ALA A 25 -4.47 -13.12 10.74
N GLY A 26 -4.49 -14.16 11.59
CA GLY A 26 -3.37 -15.07 11.82
C GLY A 26 -2.85 -15.79 10.59
N VAL A 27 -3.67 -15.91 9.53
CA VAL A 27 -3.26 -16.53 8.26
C VAL A 27 -2.12 -15.76 7.60
N VAL A 28 -2.02 -14.44 7.81
CA VAL A 28 -0.91 -13.63 7.28
C VAL A 28 0.43 -14.09 7.85
N GLY A 29 0.49 -14.48 9.12
CA GLY A 29 1.71 -14.98 9.77
C GLY A 29 2.24 -16.30 9.18
N LEU A 30 1.42 -17.02 8.42
CA LEU A 30 1.85 -18.24 7.70
C LEU A 30 2.59 -17.93 6.38
N VAL A 31 2.43 -16.71 5.85
CA VAL A 31 3.07 -16.25 4.60
C VAL A 31 4.16 -15.22 4.91
N VAL A 32 4.02 -14.48 6.00
CA VAL A 32 4.99 -13.50 6.52
C VAL A 32 5.37 -13.92 7.95
N PRO A 33 6.30 -14.87 8.10
CA PRO A 33 6.65 -15.45 9.41
C PRO A 33 7.08 -14.43 10.45
N GLU A 34 7.66 -13.31 10.03
CA GLU A 34 8.09 -12.20 10.87
C GLU A 34 6.94 -11.55 11.65
N LEU A 35 5.68 -11.76 11.20
CA LEU A 35 4.49 -11.26 11.86
C LEU A 35 3.80 -12.28 12.77
N ILE A 36 4.26 -13.53 12.83
CA ILE A 36 3.53 -14.63 13.48
C ILE A 36 3.25 -14.36 14.97
N ASP A 37 4.23 -13.80 15.69
CA ASP A 37 4.13 -13.50 17.12
C ASP A 37 3.25 -12.28 17.42
N ARG A 38 2.92 -11.50 16.39
CA ARG A 38 2.10 -10.28 16.48
C ARG A 38 0.65 -10.51 16.06
N LEU A 39 0.33 -11.69 15.56
CA LEU A 39 -0.98 -12.03 15.02
C LEU A 39 -1.68 -13.08 15.89
N PRO A 40 -3.01 -13.13 15.86
CA PRO A 40 -3.75 -14.22 16.47
C PRO A 40 -3.33 -15.58 15.90
N ARG A 41 -3.60 -16.66 16.63
CA ARG A 41 -3.45 -18.00 16.07
C ARG A 41 -4.39 -18.17 14.86
N PRO A 42 -3.89 -18.65 13.71
CA PRO A 42 -4.72 -18.90 12.53
C PRO A 42 -5.74 -20.02 12.80
N PRO A 43 -6.86 -20.08 12.05
CA PRO A 43 -7.75 -21.23 12.08
C PRO A 43 -6.99 -22.52 11.73
N VAL A 44 -7.30 -23.63 12.40
CA VAL A 44 -6.63 -24.93 12.17
C VAL A 44 -6.69 -25.34 10.70
N SER A 45 -7.80 -25.04 10.01
CA SER A 45 -7.98 -25.33 8.60
C SER A 45 -6.99 -24.60 7.67
N ALA A 46 -6.34 -23.52 8.11
CA ALA A 46 -5.32 -22.82 7.33
C ALA A 46 -4.00 -23.61 7.19
N ALA A 47 -3.87 -24.75 7.88
CA ALA A 47 -2.81 -25.72 7.62
C ALA A 47 -2.89 -26.28 6.18
N ASP A 48 -4.09 -26.45 5.63
CA ASP A 48 -4.29 -26.82 4.23
C ASP A 48 -3.92 -25.64 3.29
N PRO A 49 -2.99 -25.83 2.34
CA PRO A 49 -2.58 -24.79 1.40
C PRO A 49 -3.71 -24.21 0.53
N GLU A 50 -4.70 -25.02 0.13
CA GLU A 50 -5.85 -24.54 -0.68
C GLU A 50 -6.74 -23.63 0.15
N VAL A 51 -7.08 -24.07 1.37
CA VAL A 51 -7.86 -23.28 2.32
C VAL A 51 -7.13 -21.99 2.66
N ARG A 52 -5.80 -22.05 2.88
CA ARG A 52 -4.97 -20.89 3.15
C ARG A 52 -5.03 -19.86 2.02
N ARG A 53 -4.92 -20.32 0.76
CA ARG A 53 -5.03 -19.44 -0.42
C ARG A 53 -6.39 -18.75 -0.49
N GLY A 54 -7.47 -19.47 -0.19
CA GLY A 54 -8.82 -18.88 -0.12
C GLY A 54 -9.01 -17.88 1.03
N LEU A 55 -8.35 -18.10 2.17
CA LEU A 55 -8.44 -17.24 3.35
C LEU A 55 -7.55 -15.99 3.28
N LEU A 56 -6.42 -16.05 2.58
CA LEU A 56 -5.40 -14.99 2.62
C LEU A 56 -5.93 -13.60 2.23
N PRO A 57 -6.74 -13.41 1.16
CA PRO A 57 -7.27 -12.10 0.83
C PRO A 57 -8.14 -11.50 1.94
N ARG A 58 -8.96 -12.34 2.58
CA ARG A 58 -9.77 -11.94 3.74
C ARG A 58 -8.91 -11.62 4.96
N ALA A 59 -7.86 -12.40 5.19
CA ALA A 59 -6.92 -12.20 6.30
C ALA A 59 -6.21 -10.85 6.19
N VAL A 60 -5.66 -10.53 5.01
CA VAL A 60 -5.02 -9.25 4.72
C VAL A 60 -6.00 -8.10 4.90
N ARG A 61 -7.22 -8.20 4.33
CA ARG A 61 -8.25 -7.17 4.51
C ARG A 61 -8.59 -6.93 5.99
N THR A 62 -8.70 -8.01 6.77
CA THR A 62 -9.01 -7.94 8.20
C THR A 62 -7.89 -7.27 8.99
N LEU A 63 -6.64 -7.61 8.67
CA LEU A 63 -5.47 -6.97 9.26
C LEU A 63 -5.44 -5.47 8.94
N LEU A 64 -5.58 -5.10 7.66
CA LEU A 64 -5.58 -3.69 7.23
C LEU A 64 -6.72 -2.89 7.87
N ALA A 65 -7.92 -3.47 7.97
CA ALA A 65 -9.06 -2.83 8.64
C ALA A 65 -8.80 -2.51 10.13
N SER A 66 -7.97 -3.31 10.81
CA SER A 66 -7.63 -3.09 12.21
C SER A 66 -6.69 -1.91 12.46
N LEU A 67 -5.97 -1.48 11.41
CA LEU A 67 -5.00 -0.37 11.51
C LEU A 67 -5.68 1.00 11.51
N GLY A 68 -6.98 1.06 11.20
CA GLY A 68 -7.74 2.31 11.10
C GLY A 68 -7.40 3.09 9.84
N ASP A 69 -7.12 4.39 10.00
CA ASP A 69 -6.72 5.26 8.89
C ASP A 69 -5.29 4.94 8.43
N VAL A 70 -5.16 4.17 7.35
CA VAL A 70 -3.87 3.73 6.81
C VAL A 70 -3.79 3.98 5.31
N VAL A 71 -2.61 4.35 4.84
CA VAL A 71 -2.29 4.44 3.40
C VAL A 71 -1.38 3.27 3.04
N LEU A 72 -1.87 2.37 2.18
CA LEU A 72 -1.06 1.33 1.57
C LEU A 72 -0.52 1.86 0.24
N VAL A 73 0.81 1.92 0.12
CA VAL A 73 1.49 2.31 -1.12
C VAL A 73 2.11 1.06 -1.73
N LEU A 74 1.76 0.77 -2.98
CA LEU A 74 2.33 -0.32 -3.76
C LEU A 74 3.02 0.26 -4.98
N GLU A 75 4.34 0.14 -4.99
CA GLU A 75 5.15 0.62 -6.09
C GLU A 75 5.23 -0.44 -7.21
N ASP A 76 5.29 0.02 -8.45
CA ASP A 76 5.56 -0.79 -9.64
C ASP A 76 4.66 -2.03 -9.78
N VAL A 77 3.35 -1.86 -9.66
CA VAL A 77 2.36 -2.96 -9.65
C VAL A 77 2.37 -3.81 -10.92
N HIS A 78 2.92 -3.27 -12.02
CA HIS A 78 3.10 -3.99 -13.28
C HIS A 78 4.06 -5.20 -13.14
N HIS A 79 4.84 -5.27 -12.05
CA HIS A 79 5.66 -6.43 -11.70
C HIS A 79 4.95 -7.44 -10.78
N ALA A 80 3.74 -7.14 -10.31
CA ALA A 80 3.02 -8.01 -9.39
C ALA A 80 2.56 -9.31 -10.07
N ASP A 81 2.69 -10.43 -9.34
CA ASP A 81 2.19 -11.72 -9.79
C ASP A 81 0.64 -11.78 -9.77
N PRO A 82 0.02 -12.72 -10.49
CA PRO A 82 -1.44 -12.83 -10.55
C PRO A 82 -2.16 -12.98 -9.20
N ALA A 83 -1.52 -13.59 -8.19
CA ALA A 83 -2.13 -13.73 -6.86
C ALA A 83 -2.13 -12.39 -6.12
N THR A 84 -1.06 -11.60 -6.24
CA THR A 84 -1.00 -10.22 -5.74
C THR A 84 -2.05 -9.34 -6.43
N LEU A 85 -2.22 -9.47 -7.76
CA LEU A 85 -3.27 -8.77 -8.49
C LEU A 85 -4.68 -9.19 -8.03
N GLY A 86 -4.89 -10.48 -7.77
CA GLY A 86 -6.13 -11.01 -7.21
C GLY A 86 -6.45 -10.46 -5.82
N LEU A 87 -5.43 -10.30 -4.96
CA LEU A 87 -5.56 -9.65 -3.66
C LEU A 87 -5.99 -8.18 -3.81
N LEU A 88 -5.42 -7.44 -4.76
CA LEU A 88 -5.82 -6.05 -5.04
C LEU A 88 -7.25 -5.95 -5.54
N GLY A 89 -7.67 -6.87 -6.41
CA GLY A 89 -9.08 -7.01 -6.80
C GLY A 89 -10.00 -7.25 -5.59
N HIS A 90 -9.59 -8.11 -4.66
CA HIS A 90 -10.35 -8.38 -3.44
C HIS A 90 -10.44 -7.16 -2.51
N LEU A 91 -9.35 -6.41 -2.34
CA LEU A 91 -9.30 -5.21 -1.50
C LEU A 91 -10.14 -4.08 -2.09
N THR A 92 -10.02 -3.82 -3.39
CA THR A 92 -10.75 -2.73 -4.06
C THR A 92 -12.24 -2.99 -4.21
N HIS A 93 -12.66 -4.27 -4.25
CA HIS A 93 -14.08 -4.65 -4.25
C HIS A 93 -14.78 -4.33 -2.92
N ALA A 94 -14.08 -4.44 -1.80
CA ALA A 94 -14.61 -4.17 -0.47
C ALA A 94 -13.55 -3.48 0.40
N MET A 95 -13.26 -2.22 0.06
CA MET A 95 -12.21 -1.44 0.73
C MET A 95 -12.57 -1.23 2.21
N PRO A 96 -11.69 -1.61 3.15
CA PRO A 96 -11.88 -1.28 4.55
C PRO A 96 -12.07 0.22 4.77
N PRO A 97 -12.97 0.63 5.68
CA PRO A 97 -13.06 2.03 6.09
C PRO A 97 -11.70 2.53 6.59
N GLY A 98 -11.27 3.71 6.13
CA GLY A 98 -9.98 4.31 6.52
C GLY A 98 -8.77 3.83 5.71
N LEU A 99 -8.88 2.73 4.95
CA LEU A 99 -7.82 2.31 4.02
C LEU A 99 -7.82 3.22 2.79
N ARG A 100 -6.66 3.76 2.45
CA ARG A 100 -6.39 4.42 1.18
C ARG A 100 -5.32 3.61 0.45
N LEU A 101 -5.51 3.40 -0.85
CA LEU A 101 -4.57 2.63 -1.67
C LEU A 101 -3.96 3.58 -2.70
N VAL A 102 -2.63 3.61 -2.75
CA VAL A 102 -1.85 4.28 -3.79
C VAL A 102 -1.09 3.20 -4.52
N VAL A 103 -1.19 3.22 -5.85
CA VAL A 103 -0.51 2.26 -6.71
C VAL A 103 0.30 3.05 -7.72
N THR A 104 1.55 2.66 -7.95
CA THR A 104 2.35 3.19 -9.04
C THR A 104 2.55 2.12 -10.10
N GLU A 105 2.62 2.55 -11.35
CA GLU A 105 2.85 1.69 -12.49
C GLU A 105 3.60 2.46 -13.57
N ASP A 106 4.35 1.73 -14.39
CA ASP A 106 4.90 2.22 -15.64
C ASP A 106 3.95 1.81 -16.78
N ALA A 107 2.82 2.51 -16.88
CA ALA A 107 1.81 2.20 -17.88
C ALA A 107 2.26 2.64 -19.28
N ALA A 108 2.31 1.70 -20.22
CA ALA A 108 2.20 2.05 -21.63
C ALA A 108 0.83 2.72 -21.87
N PRO A 109 0.75 3.80 -22.66
CA PRO A 109 -0.50 4.53 -22.87
C PRO A 109 -1.65 3.61 -23.33
N GLY A 110 -2.79 3.63 -22.64
CA GLY A 110 -4.04 3.01 -23.11
C GLY A 110 -4.35 1.59 -22.61
N LEU A 111 -3.51 1.00 -21.76
CA LEU A 111 -3.85 -0.24 -21.05
C LEU A 111 -4.49 0.09 -19.70
N PRO A 112 -5.60 -0.58 -19.32
CA PRO A 112 -6.24 -0.30 -18.04
C PRO A 112 -5.31 -0.72 -16.90
N VAL A 113 -5.07 0.24 -16.00
CA VAL A 113 -4.21 0.28 -14.80
C VAL A 113 -4.10 -1.02 -13.99
N LEU A 114 -5.01 -1.98 -14.14
CA LEU A 114 -5.01 -3.28 -13.45
C LEU A 114 -6.13 -4.23 -13.93
N GLY A 115 -6.96 -3.85 -14.90
CA GLY A 115 -8.29 -4.47 -15.12
C GLY A 115 -9.25 -4.36 -13.91
N VAL A 116 -8.75 -3.84 -12.79
CA VAL A 116 -9.49 -3.52 -11.56
C VAL A 116 -10.27 -2.25 -11.84
N ARG A 117 -11.47 -2.39 -12.40
CA ARG A 117 -12.48 -1.37 -12.13
C ARG A 117 -12.64 -1.35 -10.62
N ALA A 118 -12.45 -0.20 -9.98
CA ALA A 118 -12.86 -0.01 -8.59
C ALA A 118 -14.33 -0.46 -8.51
N ALA A 119 -14.55 -1.66 -7.99
CA ALA A 119 -15.82 -2.33 -8.15
C ALA A 119 -16.77 -1.68 -7.13
N GLY A 120 -17.50 -0.66 -7.57
CA GLY A 120 -18.65 -0.05 -6.90
C GLY A 120 -18.44 0.63 -5.53
N GLY A 121 -17.36 0.36 -4.80
CA GLY A 121 -17.19 0.77 -3.40
C GLY A 121 -16.05 1.75 -3.12
N ALA A 122 -15.07 1.87 -4.01
CA ALA A 122 -13.90 2.73 -3.82
C ALA A 122 -13.88 3.89 -4.83
N ARG A 123 -13.62 5.11 -4.37
CA ARG A 123 -13.30 6.24 -5.25
C ARG A 123 -11.90 6.01 -5.82
N CYS A 124 -11.77 5.99 -7.14
CA CYS A 124 -10.50 5.86 -7.84
C CYS A 124 -10.16 7.18 -8.55
N GLU A 125 -8.91 7.61 -8.45
CA GLU A 125 -8.38 8.76 -9.16
C GLU A 125 -7.03 8.37 -9.76
N GLU A 126 -6.89 8.54 -11.07
CA GLU A 126 -5.66 8.22 -11.80
C GLU A 126 -4.88 9.51 -12.02
N VAL A 127 -3.62 9.52 -11.57
CA VAL A 127 -2.73 10.67 -11.74
C VAL A 127 -1.63 10.29 -12.72
N ARG A 128 -1.72 10.82 -13.94
CA ARG A 128 -0.67 10.62 -14.94
C ARG A 128 0.54 11.51 -14.61
N ILE A 129 1.68 10.87 -14.40
CA ILE A 129 2.96 11.56 -14.25
C ILE A 129 3.59 11.73 -15.62
N ARG A 130 3.87 12.99 -16.01
CA ARG A 130 4.61 13.30 -17.23
C ARG A 130 6.11 13.33 -16.96
N PRO A 131 6.95 13.03 -17.96
CA PRO A 131 8.37 13.32 -17.89
C PRO A 131 8.62 14.77 -17.49
N TRP A 132 9.66 14.98 -16.70
CA TRP A 132 10.08 16.33 -16.33
C TRP A 132 10.67 17.04 -17.55
N THR A 133 10.39 18.34 -17.66
CA THR A 133 11.09 19.19 -18.60
C THR A 133 12.54 19.41 -18.15
N ALA A 134 13.39 19.88 -19.08
CA ALA A 134 14.76 20.25 -18.74
C ALA A 134 14.82 21.33 -17.64
N ALA A 135 13.95 22.35 -17.71
CA ALA A 135 13.89 23.41 -16.72
C ALA A 135 13.44 22.91 -15.32
N GLU A 136 12.42 22.02 -15.26
CA GLU A 136 11.98 21.40 -14.01
C GLU A 136 13.08 20.51 -13.40
N THR A 137 13.83 19.80 -14.25
CA THR A 137 14.96 18.97 -13.82
C THR A 137 16.10 19.84 -13.26
N GLU A 138 16.46 20.91 -13.95
CA GLU A 138 17.48 21.86 -13.50
C GLU A 138 17.10 22.47 -12.15
N GLU A 139 15.85 22.93 -12.00
CA GLU A 139 15.36 23.51 -10.76
C GLU A 139 15.37 22.50 -9.60
N PHE A 140 14.96 21.26 -9.85
CA PHE A 140 15.01 20.21 -8.85
C PHE A 140 16.44 19.95 -8.38
N VAL A 141 17.38 19.78 -9.31
CA VAL A 141 18.80 19.52 -9.01
C VAL A 141 19.41 20.68 -8.22
N ARG A 142 19.13 21.92 -8.64
CA ARG A 142 19.58 23.14 -7.94
C ARG A 142 19.11 23.16 -6.49
N ARG A 143 17.81 22.89 -6.23
CA ARG A 143 17.25 22.83 -4.87
C ARG A 143 17.83 21.68 -4.06
N TRP A 144 17.97 20.51 -4.67
CA TRP A 144 18.51 19.33 -3.99
C TRP A 144 19.95 19.55 -3.54
N ALA A 145 20.79 20.16 -4.39
CA ALA A 145 22.17 20.49 -4.06
C ALA A 145 22.25 21.50 -2.91
N ALA A 146 21.43 22.56 -2.93
CA ALA A 146 21.39 23.57 -1.88
C ALA A 146 21.07 22.99 -0.49
N ARG A 147 20.13 22.04 -0.41
CA ARG A 147 19.77 21.37 0.85
C ARG A 147 20.87 20.45 1.39
N ARG A 148 21.68 19.85 0.52
CA ARG A 148 22.82 19.04 0.99
C ARG A 148 24.00 19.89 1.46
N CYS A 149 24.17 21.07 0.88
CA CYS A 149 25.17 22.02 1.36
C CYS A 149 24.79 22.61 2.72
N SER A 150 23.50 22.84 3.01
CA SER A 150 23.06 23.33 4.32
C SER A 150 23.20 22.29 5.43
N VAL A 151 22.86 21.01 5.17
CA VAL A 151 23.01 19.92 6.17
C VAL A 151 24.48 19.69 6.55
N ARG A 152 25.43 20.00 5.66
CA ARG A 152 26.86 19.85 5.94
C ARG A 152 27.43 21.03 6.76
N ALA A 153 26.75 22.18 6.80
CA ALA A 153 27.17 23.35 7.56
C ALA A 153 26.72 23.32 9.03
N ASP A 154 25.60 22.65 9.35
CA ASP A 154 25.08 22.52 10.72
C ASP A 154 25.72 21.37 11.54
N GLY A 155 26.75 20.72 10.99
CA GLY A 155 27.46 19.59 11.60
C GLY A 155 28.92 19.87 11.95
N LEU A 156 29.32 21.15 12.02
CA LEU A 156 30.66 21.60 12.42
C LEU A 156 30.60 22.49 13.66
#